data_AF-A0A970BH53-F1
#
_entry.id   AF-A0A970BH53-F1
#
_cell.length_a   1.000
_cell.length_b   1.000
_cell.length_c   1.000
_cell.angle_alpha   90.00
_cell.angle_beta   90.00
_cell.angle_gamma   90.00
#
_symmetry.space_group_name_H-M   'P 1'
#
loop_
_entity.id
_entity.type
_entity.pdbx_description
1 polymer ?
#
loop_
_entity_poly.entity_id
_entity_poly.type
_entity_poly.pdbx_seq_one_letter_code
_entity_poly.pdbx_strand_id
1 'polypeptide(L)'
;GKRNGVVLVDGIIFDRGQISAYLAPVYDNPVASAPEGCETGRIVVVDESTEGVPTIQPKGMTSAFQLISGEMEGNLTIRNCVFLNGYHFGIQMACKGGHFDINNNVFVANRMAACEVRGGLALPNTSYVEFHNNTVLFTWCRTKHMEDMGYGFRYMTGIDADVYNNIVGCSNYGGLDRAYVDADKSKETKRVTSAWNNLFFGNRNGDMVLPSGGGGWTFVLAKNFEDVNQLTKYENNREMNQAEVNAISNKIDAAYLKGFIGMTGSQTSNFNPNSSINEFRNALGMNMQGTETVRVSMYANRYPFEKVFDLFGAVEGYGAQRVF
;
A
#
# COMPACT_ATOMS: atom_id res chain seq x y z
N GLY A 1 5.93 -8.74 25.21
CA GLY A 1 6.72 -9.89 24.75
C GLY A 1 7.77 -10.19 25.80
N LYS A 2 8.87 -10.83 25.43
CA LYS A 2 10.11 -10.82 26.23
C LYS A 2 11.12 -10.02 25.43
N ARG A 3 11.88 -9.12 26.08
CA ARG A 3 12.88 -8.27 25.42
C ARG A 3 13.90 -9.01 24.56
N ASN A 4 14.22 -10.26 24.90
CA ASN A 4 15.14 -11.13 24.15
C ASN A 4 14.42 -12.23 23.37
N GLY A 5 13.10 -12.13 23.20
CA GLY A 5 12.33 -13.06 22.38
C GLY A 5 12.77 -12.97 20.92
N VAL A 6 12.76 -14.11 20.23
CA VAL A 6 13.05 -14.19 18.80
C VAL A 6 11.87 -14.87 18.13
N VAL A 7 11.35 -14.24 17.07
CA VAL A 7 10.31 -14.81 16.22
C VAL A 7 10.80 -14.78 14.78
N LEU A 8 10.64 -15.91 14.09
CA LEU A 8 10.94 -16.04 12.67
C LEU A 8 9.67 -16.43 11.92
N VAL A 9 9.34 -15.66 10.89
CA VAL A 9 8.33 -15.97 9.88
C VAL A 9 9.08 -16.12 8.57
N ASP A 10 9.11 -17.34 8.02
CA ASP A 10 9.94 -17.67 6.86
C ASP A 10 9.14 -18.50 5.85
N GLY A 11 9.13 -18.10 4.58
CA GLY A 11 8.56 -18.90 3.49
C GLY A 11 7.03 -19.03 3.49
N ILE A 12 6.31 -18.12 4.17
CA ILE A 12 4.84 -18.18 4.26
C ILE A 12 4.20 -17.33 3.16
N ILE A 13 3.15 -17.87 2.54
CA ILE A 13 2.29 -17.16 1.60
C ILE A 13 1.03 -16.71 2.32
N PHE A 14 0.87 -15.41 2.47
CA PHE A 14 -0.33 -14.76 2.95
C PHE A 14 -1.11 -14.23 1.76
N ASP A 15 -2.17 -14.93 1.35
CA ASP A 15 -3.05 -14.52 0.26
C ASP A 15 -4.52 -14.46 0.69
N ARG A 16 -5.20 -13.38 0.31
CA ARG A 16 -6.65 -13.20 0.53
C ARG A 16 -7.47 -13.11 -0.76
N GLY A 17 -6.87 -13.40 -1.91
CA GLY A 17 -7.50 -13.25 -3.22
C GLY A 17 -8.75 -14.13 -3.43
N GLN A 18 -8.80 -15.33 -2.84
CA GLN A 18 -9.99 -16.20 -2.92
C GLN A 18 -11.00 -15.95 -1.79
N ILE A 19 -10.59 -15.25 -0.73
CA ILE A 19 -11.44 -14.99 0.44
C ILE A 19 -12.20 -13.68 0.25
N SER A 20 -11.59 -12.67 -0.38
CA SER A 20 -12.16 -11.34 -0.50
C SER A 20 -13.30 -11.29 -1.52
N ALA A 21 -14.27 -10.41 -1.27
CA ALA A 21 -15.32 -10.12 -2.24
C ALA A 21 -14.77 -9.28 -3.40
N TYR A 22 -14.99 -9.73 -4.64
CA TYR A 22 -14.68 -9.00 -5.86
C TYR A 22 -15.91 -8.85 -6.73
N LEU A 23 -15.97 -7.75 -7.49
CA LEU A 23 -16.89 -7.64 -8.62
C LEU A 23 -16.51 -8.67 -9.70
N ALA A 24 -17.50 -9.11 -10.47
CA ALA A 24 -17.21 -9.87 -11.69
C ALA A 24 -16.44 -8.99 -12.68
N PRO A 25 -15.59 -9.56 -13.56
CA PRO A 25 -14.90 -8.80 -14.58
C PRO A 25 -15.89 -8.37 -15.67
N VAL A 26 -16.50 -7.19 -15.49
CA VAL A 26 -17.42 -6.58 -16.45
C VAL A 26 -16.66 -5.52 -17.22
N TYR A 27 -16.70 -5.54 -18.55
CA TYR A 27 -15.86 -4.66 -19.39
C TYR A 27 -16.61 -3.43 -19.94
N ASP A 28 -17.94 -3.53 -20.03
CA ASP A 28 -18.84 -2.58 -20.65
C ASP A 28 -19.75 -1.86 -19.63
N ASN A 29 -19.42 -1.93 -18.34
CA ASN A 29 -20.17 -1.27 -17.28
C ASN A 29 -19.43 -0.03 -16.73
N PRO A 30 -20.03 1.16 -16.77
CA PRO A 30 -19.36 2.39 -16.34
C PRO A 30 -19.05 2.48 -14.83
N VAL A 31 -19.63 1.61 -14.00
CA VAL A 31 -19.48 1.59 -12.52
C VAL A 31 -18.60 0.41 -12.06
N ALA A 32 -18.51 -0.63 -12.89
CA ALA A 32 -17.90 -1.92 -12.56
C ALA A 32 -16.82 -2.36 -13.56
N SER A 33 -16.35 -1.44 -14.41
CA SER A 33 -15.36 -1.75 -15.43
C SER A 33 -14.11 -2.38 -14.82
N ALA A 34 -13.65 -3.45 -15.45
CA ALA A 34 -12.40 -4.12 -15.13
C ALA A 34 -11.46 -4.01 -16.33
N PRO A 35 -10.13 -3.99 -16.13
CA PRO A 35 -9.20 -4.15 -17.24
C PRO A 35 -9.36 -5.53 -17.88
N GLU A 36 -9.36 -5.57 -19.22
CA GLU A 36 -9.39 -6.82 -19.97
C GLU A 36 -8.20 -7.72 -19.57
N GLY A 37 -8.48 -9.01 -19.34
CA GLY A 37 -7.48 -10.00 -18.94
C GLY A 37 -7.22 -10.12 -17.43
N CYS A 38 -7.72 -9.20 -16.59
CA CYS A 38 -7.68 -9.40 -15.12
C CYS A 38 -8.65 -10.50 -14.68
N GLU A 39 -8.27 -11.31 -13.67
CA GLU A 39 -9.08 -12.43 -13.18
C GLU A 39 -10.44 -12.01 -12.59
N THR A 40 -10.50 -10.80 -12.04
CA THR A 40 -11.68 -10.27 -11.37
C THR A 40 -11.88 -8.80 -11.73
N GLY A 41 -13.08 -8.29 -11.45
CA GLY A 41 -13.27 -6.86 -11.26
C GLY A 41 -12.59 -6.36 -9.98
N ARG A 42 -12.78 -5.08 -9.66
CA ARG A 42 -12.24 -4.49 -8.43
C ARG A 42 -12.75 -5.18 -7.17
N ILE A 43 -11.95 -5.12 -6.10
CA ILE A 43 -12.39 -5.54 -4.77
C ILE A 43 -13.59 -4.71 -4.31
N VAL A 44 -14.51 -5.36 -3.60
CA VAL A 44 -15.66 -4.71 -2.95
C VAL A 44 -15.24 -4.27 -1.56
N VAL A 45 -15.42 -2.99 -1.24
CA VAL A 45 -15.05 -2.48 0.09
C VAL A 45 -16.18 -2.66 1.11
N VAL A 46 -15.86 -2.58 2.40
CA VAL A 46 -16.82 -2.67 3.51
C VAL A 46 -17.79 -1.50 3.36
N ASP A 47 -19.06 -1.79 3.59
CA ASP A 47 -20.19 -0.86 3.42
C ASP A 47 -20.46 -0.40 1.98
N GLU A 48 -19.74 -0.92 0.98
CA GLU A 48 -20.07 -0.67 -0.42
C GLU A 48 -21.25 -1.53 -0.90
N SER A 49 -22.29 -0.88 -1.40
CA SER A 49 -23.39 -1.58 -2.09
C SER A 49 -22.91 -2.13 -3.44
N THR A 50 -23.22 -3.40 -3.69
CA THR A 50 -23.03 -4.08 -4.98
C THR A 50 -24.36 -4.31 -5.70
N GLU A 51 -25.42 -3.62 -5.31
CA GLU A 51 -26.74 -3.77 -5.95
C GLU A 51 -26.67 -3.40 -7.44
N GLY A 52 -27.26 -4.23 -8.30
CA GLY A 52 -27.24 -4.04 -9.75
C GLY A 52 -25.88 -4.29 -10.41
N VAL A 53 -24.86 -4.72 -9.65
CA VAL A 53 -23.52 -5.01 -10.17
C VAL A 53 -23.15 -6.48 -9.92
N PRO A 54 -22.84 -7.27 -10.96
CA PRO A 54 -22.42 -8.65 -10.80
C PRO A 54 -21.17 -8.79 -9.92
N THR A 55 -21.18 -9.77 -9.02
CA THR A 55 -20.05 -10.14 -8.15
C THR A 55 -19.56 -11.55 -8.49
N ILE A 56 -18.28 -11.82 -8.26
CA ILE A 56 -17.74 -13.18 -8.34
C ILE A 56 -18.53 -14.08 -7.37
N GLN A 57 -18.87 -15.30 -7.84
CA GLN A 57 -19.56 -16.31 -7.05
C GLN A 57 -18.65 -17.50 -6.73
N PRO A 58 -18.73 -18.10 -5.53
CA PRO A 58 -19.52 -17.63 -4.39
C PRO A 58 -19.02 -16.27 -3.87
N LYS A 59 -19.94 -15.43 -3.39
CA LYS A 59 -19.56 -14.10 -2.89
C LYS A 59 -18.57 -14.23 -1.74
N GLY A 60 -17.39 -13.64 -1.91
CA GLY A 60 -16.37 -13.56 -0.87
C GLY A 60 -16.75 -12.61 0.29
N MET A 61 -15.81 -12.42 1.20
CA MET A 61 -15.97 -11.58 2.39
C MET A 61 -15.49 -10.14 2.16
N THR A 62 -16.21 -9.17 2.69
CA THR A 62 -15.73 -7.80 2.87
C THR A 62 -15.15 -7.67 4.28
N SER A 63 -13.83 -7.79 4.42
CA SER A 63 -13.20 -7.94 5.74
C SER A 63 -11.89 -7.17 5.86
N ALA A 64 -11.92 -6.07 6.61
CA ALA A 64 -10.82 -5.13 6.84
C ALA A 64 -9.76 -5.64 7.83
N PHE A 65 -9.20 -6.83 7.59
CA PHE A 65 -8.08 -7.36 8.37
C PHE A 65 -6.79 -7.35 7.57
N GLN A 66 -5.70 -7.08 8.27
CA GLN A 66 -4.32 -7.17 7.79
C GLN A 66 -3.92 -8.62 7.55
N LEU A 67 -2.93 -8.86 6.71
CA LEU A 67 -2.36 -10.21 6.54
C LEU A 67 -1.56 -10.62 7.79
N ILE A 68 -0.76 -9.70 8.34
CA ILE A 68 -0.15 -9.81 9.66
C ILE A 68 -0.47 -8.57 10.49
N SER A 69 -0.95 -8.77 11.71
CA SER A 69 -1.08 -7.70 12.70
C SER A 69 -0.72 -8.16 14.11
N GLY A 70 -0.39 -7.20 14.98
CA GLY A 70 -0.14 -7.46 16.39
C GLY A 70 0.86 -6.51 17.00
N GLU A 71 1.26 -6.82 18.24
CA GLU A 71 2.27 -6.07 18.97
C GLU A 71 3.31 -7.06 19.52
N MET A 72 4.59 -6.77 19.33
CA MET A 72 5.68 -7.64 19.78
C MET A 72 6.83 -6.84 20.38
N GLU A 73 7.46 -7.39 21.41
CA GLU A 73 8.74 -6.92 21.95
C GLU A 73 9.79 -8.01 21.66
N GLY A 74 11.01 -7.61 21.30
CA GLY A 74 12.12 -8.49 20.96
C GLY A 74 12.51 -8.41 19.49
N ASN A 75 13.08 -9.48 18.96
CA ASN A 75 13.59 -9.55 17.59
C ASN A 75 12.63 -10.36 16.70
N LEU A 76 12.15 -9.74 15.62
CA LEU A 76 11.28 -10.37 14.64
C LEU A 76 11.99 -10.39 13.30
N THR A 77 12.06 -11.55 12.65
CA THR A 77 12.45 -11.63 11.25
C THR A 77 11.28 -12.14 10.43
N ILE A 78 10.91 -11.40 9.37
CA ILE A 78 9.93 -11.83 8.37
C ILE A 78 10.64 -11.88 7.02
N ARG A 79 10.82 -13.07 6.47
CA ARG A 79 11.55 -13.23 5.20
C ARG A 79 11.02 -14.29 4.27
N ASN A 80 11.38 -14.17 3.00
CA ASN A 80 11.00 -15.12 1.94
C ASN A 80 9.49 -15.34 1.83
N CYS A 81 8.69 -14.39 2.31
CA CYS A 81 7.24 -14.48 2.35
C CYS A 81 6.60 -13.78 1.14
N VAL A 82 5.36 -14.15 0.88
CA VAL A 82 4.49 -13.48 -0.09
C VAL A 82 3.31 -12.85 0.66
N PHE A 83 3.02 -11.59 0.38
CA PHE A 83 1.88 -10.83 0.90
C PHE A 83 1.04 -10.37 -0.29
N LEU A 84 -0.02 -11.12 -0.58
CA LEU A 84 -0.76 -11.03 -1.82
C LEU A 84 -2.24 -10.71 -1.59
N ASN A 85 -2.80 -9.85 -2.43
CA ASN A 85 -4.24 -9.52 -2.46
C ASN A 85 -4.80 -9.12 -1.08
N GLY A 86 -4.01 -8.39 -0.29
CA GLY A 86 -4.41 -7.91 1.01
C GLY A 86 -5.59 -6.94 0.90
N TYR A 87 -6.71 -7.29 1.54
CA TYR A 87 -7.87 -6.38 1.66
C TYR A 87 -7.52 -5.10 2.44
N HIS A 88 -6.54 -5.19 3.34
CA HIS A 88 -5.99 -4.12 4.17
C HIS A 88 -4.45 -4.19 4.09
N PHE A 89 -3.72 -3.71 5.10
CA PHE A 89 -2.25 -3.80 5.14
C PHE A 89 -1.71 -5.22 4.92
N GLY A 90 -0.55 -5.32 4.25
CA GLY A 90 0.25 -6.54 4.28
C GLY A 90 0.74 -6.82 5.70
N ILE A 91 1.56 -5.93 6.24
CA ILE A 91 2.00 -5.95 7.64
C ILE A 91 1.55 -4.66 8.33
N GLN A 92 0.88 -4.78 9.47
CA GLN A 92 0.66 -3.66 10.39
C GLN A 92 0.94 -4.07 11.83
N MET A 93 2.08 -3.64 12.38
CA MET A 93 2.50 -4.07 13.72
C MET A 93 2.97 -2.91 14.60
N ALA A 94 2.95 -3.13 15.92
CA ALA A 94 3.63 -2.27 16.88
C ALA A 94 4.87 -2.98 17.45
N CYS A 95 6.04 -2.37 17.29
CA CYS A 95 7.27 -2.81 17.95
C CYS A 95 7.31 -2.21 19.37
N LYS A 96 7.18 -3.05 20.39
CA LYS A 96 7.20 -2.69 21.82
C LYS A 96 8.63 -2.70 22.38
N GLY A 97 9.60 -2.38 21.54
CA GLY A 97 11.03 -2.44 21.83
C GLY A 97 11.72 -3.66 21.19
N GLY A 98 12.90 -3.44 20.61
CA GLY A 98 13.67 -4.44 19.87
C GLY A 98 13.81 -4.11 18.39
N HIS A 99 14.02 -5.13 17.57
CA HIS A 99 14.36 -4.98 16.15
C HIS A 99 13.49 -5.90 15.27
N PHE A 100 12.78 -5.31 14.31
CA PHE A 100 12.07 -6.04 13.27
C PHE A 100 12.85 -5.98 11.96
N ASP A 101 13.29 -7.12 11.46
CA ASP A 101 13.97 -7.29 10.19
C ASP A 101 12.99 -7.91 9.17
N ILE A 102 12.54 -7.11 8.20
CA ILE A 102 11.56 -7.50 7.19
C ILE A 102 12.25 -7.49 5.83
N ASN A 103 12.66 -8.66 5.36
CA ASN A 103 13.48 -8.74 4.16
C ASN A 103 13.16 -9.87 3.20
N ASN A 104 13.55 -9.71 1.94
CA ASN A 104 13.37 -10.73 0.91
C ASN A 104 11.92 -11.18 0.72
N ASN A 105 10.94 -10.27 0.87
CA ASN A 105 9.52 -10.56 0.71
C ASN A 105 8.95 -9.92 -0.57
N VAL A 106 7.88 -10.51 -1.09
CA VAL A 106 7.10 -9.97 -2.20
C VAL A 106 5.74 -9.50 -1.71
N PHE A 107 5.42 -8.22 -1.91
CA PHE A 107 4.13 -7.62 -1.58
C PHE A 107 3.42 -7.19 -2.86
N VAL A 108 2.23 -7.72 -3.12
CA VAL A 108 1.47 -7.43 -4.33
C VAL A 108 -0.01 -7.25 -4.05
N ALA A 109 -0.62 -6.21 -4.63
CA ALA A 109 -2.06 -5.97 -4.55
C ALA A 109 -2.60 -5.81 -3.12
N ASN A 110 -1.81 -5.24 -2.21
CA ASN A 110 -2.23 -4.91 -0.86
C ASN A 110 -2.89 -3.53 -0.81
N ARG A 111 -4.08 -3.43 -0.22
CA ARG A 111 -4.68 -2.13 0.12
C ARG A 111 -3.98 -1.51 1.32
N MET A 112 -4.20 -0.22 1.51
CA MET A 112 -3.66 0.58 2.61
C MET A 112 -2.14 0.80 2.55
N ALA A 113 -1.34 -0.22 2.83
CA ALA A 113 0.09 -0.23 2.53
C ALA A 113 0.64 -1.66 2.54
N ALA A 114 1.81 -1.86 1.93
CA ALA A 114 2.49 -3.15 2.05
C ALA A 114 3.04 -3.37 3.47
N CYS A 115 3.68 -2.37 4.07
CA CYS A 115 4.21 -2.46 5.43
C CYS A 115 4.06 -1.16 6.24
N GLU A 116 3.53 -1.29 7.45
CA GLU A 116 3.45 -0.25 8.47
C GLU A 116 3.91 -0.84 9.82
N VAL A 117 4.97 -0.29 10.41
CA VAL A 117 5.39 -0.64 11.76
C VAL A 117 5.51 0.64 12.57
N ARG A 118 4.89 0.68 13.75
CA ARG A 118 4.97 1.82 14.68
C ARG A 118 5.74 1.49 15.95
N GLY A 119 6.28 2.52 16.59
CA GLY A 119 6.79 2.42 17.96
C GLY A 119 5.64 2.18 18.93
N GLY A 120 5.82 1.19 19.80
CA GLY A 120 4.84 0.79 20.81
C GLY A 120 5.13 1.35 22.20
N LEU A 121 6.29 2.01 22.38
CA LEU A 121 6.77 2.57 23.65
C LEU A 121 6.92 4.09 23.58
N ALA A 122 6.88 4.73 24.75
CA ALA A 122 7.04 6.18 24.86
C ALA A 122 8.49 6.65 24.66
N LEU A 123 9.50 5.79 24.83
CA LEU A 123 10.91 6.18 24.77
C LEU A 123 11.43 6.09 23.32
N PRO A 124 12.14 7.12 22.82
CA PRO A 124 12.74 7.10 21.49
C PRO A 124 13.87 6.05 21.41
N ASN A 125 14.21 5.63 20.19
CA ASN A 125 15.33 4.71 19.89
C ASN A 125 15.26 3.37 20.65
N THR A 126 14.05 2.92 21.00
CA THR A 126 13.84 1.60 21.62
C THR A 126 13.38 0.56 20.62
N SER A 127 12.84 0.99 19.49
CA SER A 127 12.24 0.16 18.46
C SER A 127 12.87 0.52 17.13
N TYR A 128 13.27 -0.49 16.37
CA TYR A 128 13.92 -0.33 15.08
C TYR A 128 13.31 -1.31 14.06
N VAL A 129 13.19 -0.87 12.81
CA VAL A 129 12.76 -1.72 11.69
C VAL A 129 13.71 -1.57 10.51
N GLU A 130 14.18 -2.69 10.00
CA GLU A 130 14.80 -2.76 8.67
C GLU A 130 13.78 -3.32 7.68
N PHE A 131 13.55 -2.61 6.59
CA PHE A 131 12.72 -3.03 5.48
C PHE A 131 13.58 -3.06 4.22
N HIS A 132 14.11 -4.23 3.87
CA HIS A 132 15.11 -4.31 2.81
C HIS A 132 15.00 -5.52 1.90
N ASN A 133 15.52 -5.42 0.68
CA ASN A 133 15.44 -6.51 -0.30
C ASN A 133 13.99 -6.98 -0.54
N ASN A 134 12.98 -6.11 -0.44
CA ASN A 134 11.59 -6.47 -0.72
C ASN A 134 11.17 -5.97 -2.10
N THR A 135 10.29 -6.71 -2.77
CA THR A 135 9.62 -6.26 -3.99
C THR A 135 8.17 -5.89 -3.65
N VAL A 136 7.81 -4.61 -3.78
CA VAL A 136 6.51 -4.06 -3.43
C VAL A 136 5.84 -3.48 -4.66
N LEU A 137 4.75 -4.09 -5.11
CA LEU A 137 4.02 -3.67 -6.30
C LEU A 137 2.52 -3.51 -6.03
N PHE A 138 1.88 -2.57 -6.72
CA PHE A 138 0.42 -2.45 -6.76
C PHE A 138 -0.21 -2.27 -5.38
N THR A 139 0.28 -1.31 -4.58
CA THR A 139 -0.38 -0.94 -3.33
C THR A 139 -1.55 -0.01 -3.62
N TRP A 140 -2.68 -0.19 -2.94
CA TRP A 140 -3.94 0.50 -3.28
C TRP A 140 -4.43 1.41 -2.17
N CYS A 141 -5.00 2.55 -2.56
CA CYS A 141 -5.65 3.46 -1.64
C CYS A 141 -6.79 2.77 -0.87
N ARG A 142 -7.21 3.39 0.25
CA ARG A 142 -8.25 2.84 1.11
C ARG A 142 -9.55 2.55 0.37
N THR A 143 -9.91 3.43 -0.55
CA THR A 143 -11.12 3.34 -1.37
C THR A 143 -10.80 3.64 -2.82
N LYS A 144 -11.76 3.36 -3.72
CA LYS A 144 -11.69 3.70 -5.14
C LYS A 144 -11.66 5.22 -5.42
N HIS A 145 -11.86 6.06 -4.40
CA HIS A 145 -11.70 7.52 -4.52
C HIS A 145 -10.23 7.93 -4.61
N MET A 146 -9.31 7.06 -4.16
CA MET A 146 -7.85 7.25 -4.28
C MET A 146 -7.31 8.48 -3.54
N GLU A 147 -7.91 8.82 -2.40
CA GLU A 147 -7.63 10.04 -1.64
C GLU A 147 -6.51 9.88 -0.61
N ASP A 148 -6.39 8.69 -0.01
CA ASP A 148 -5.42 8.35 1.02
C ASP A 148 -4.93 6.89 0.94
N MET A 149 -3.86 6.60 1.67
CA MET A 149 -3.23 5.28 1.75
C MET A 149 -2.63 4.84 0.41
N GLY A 150 -2.41 3.54 0.15
CA GLY A 150 -1.78 3.05 -1.08
C GLY A 150 -0.27 3.27 -1.12
N TYR A 151 0.40 2.92 -0.02
CA TYR A 151 1.84 3.12 0.17
C TYR A 151 2.64 1.82 0.12
N GLY A 152 3.89 1.86 -0.33
CA GLY A 152 4.83 0.75 -0.18
C GLY A 152 5.23 0.55 1.29
N PHE A 153 5.97 1.50 1.85
CA PHE A 153 6.37 1.47 3.25
C PHE A 153 6.01 2.77 3.97
N ARG A 154 5.59 2.67 5.24
CA ARG A 154 5.18 3.81 6.06
C ARG A 154 6.08 3.99 7.28
N TYR A 155 6.73 5.15 7.35
CA TYR A 155 7.54 5.58 8.48
C TYR A 155 6.67 6.12 9.62
N MET A 156 6.18 5.23 10.46
CA MET A 156 5.34 5.62 11.59
C MET A 156 6.15 6.26 12.73
N THR A 157 5.44 6.90 13.63
CA THR A 157 6.01 7.53 14.83
C THR A 157 6.61 6.52 15.80
N GLY A 158 7.57 6.98 16.60
CA GLY A 158 8.16 6.22 17.71
C GLY A 158 9.07 5.04 17.32
N ILE A 159 9.41 4.89 16.05
CA ILE A 159 10.30 3.83 15.55
C ILE A 159 11.37 4.41 14.63
N ASP A 160 12.60 3.92 14.78
CA ASP A 160 13.68 4.19 13.83
C ASP A 160 13.56 3.20 12.66
N ALA A 161 13.81 3.64 11.43
CA ALA A 161 13.54 2.83 10.26
C ALA A 161 14.56 3.01 9.14
N ASP A 162 15.09 1.89 8.66
CA ASP A 162 15.97 1.81 7.52
C ASP A 162 15.28 1.07 6.37
N VAL A 163 15.17 1.75 5.22
CA VAL A 163 14.48 1.23 4.03
C VAL A 163 15.47 1.17 2.87
N TYR A 164 15.92 -0.01 2.47
CA TYR A 164 16.99 -0.09 1.48
C TYR A 164 16.96 -1.31 0.58
N ASN A 165 17.57 -1.18 -0.60
CA ASN A 165 17.68 -2.29 -1.54
C ASN A 165 16.34 -2.90 -1.97
N ASN A 166 15.25 -2.13 -1.88
CA ASN A 166 13.92 -2.57 -2.28
C ASN A 166 13.63 -2.21 -3.74
N ILE A 167 12.64 -2.87 -4.30
CA ILE A 167 11.90 -2.41 -5.47
C ILE A 167 10.53 -1.94 -4.97
N VAL A 168 10.17 -0.69 -5.22
CA VAL A 168 8.86 -0.12 -4.86
C VAL A 168 8.25 0.55 -6.08
N GLY A 169 7.23 -0.08 -6.65
CA GLY A 169 6.63 0.41 -7.87
C GLY A 169 5.13 0.24 -7.95
N CYS A 170 4.52 0.97 -8.88
CA CYS A 170 3.08 0.93 -9.09
C CYS A 170 2.27 1.14 -7.80
N SER A 171 2.72 2.02 -6.90
CA SER A 171 1.94 2.41 -5.73
C SER A 171 0.86 3.40 -6.15
N ASN A 172 -0.39 3.15 -5.77
CA ASN A 172 -1.55 3.94 -6.19
C ASN A 172 -1.55 5.37 -5.60
N TYR A 173 -0.76 5.60 -4.54
CA TYR A 173 -0.53 6.93 -3.98
C TYR A 173 0.95 7.31 -3.98
N GLY A 174 1.79 6.65 -3.19
CA GLY A 174 3.23 6.94 -3.16
C GLY A 174 4.08 5.75 -2.71
N GLY A 175 5.35 5.72 -3.10
CA GLY A 175 6.25 4.61 -2.78
C GLY A 175 6.49 4.49 -1.27
N LEU A 176 6.99 5.57 -0.67
CA LEU A 176 7.29 5.69 0.75
C LEU A 176 6.45 6.79 1.38
N ASP A 177 6.03 6.60 2.63
CA ASP A 177 5.25 7.59 3.39
C ASP A 177 6.00 8.01 4.65
N ARG A 178 6.51 9.24 4.67
CA ARG A 178 7.16 9.86 5.82
C ARG A 178 6.32 11.02 6.39
N ALA A 179 5.01 10.98 6.16
CA ALA A 179 4.10 12.04 6.56
C ALA A 179 3.74 12.07 8.05
N TYR A 180 3.95 10.96 8.77
CA TYR A 180 3.76 10.90 10.21
C TYR A 180 4.91 11.58 10.95
N VAL A 181 4.58 12.52 11.84
CA VAL A 181 5.52 13.29 12.65
C VAL A 181 5.21 13.02 14.12
N ASP A 182 6.23 12.74 14.93
CA ASP A 182 6.04 12.59 16.38
C ASP A 182 5.56 13.93 16.96
N ALA A 183 4.43 13.90 17.67
CA ALA A 183 3.88 15.09 18.32
C ALA A 183 4.83 15.68 19.38
N ASP A 184 5.61 14.80 20.02
CA ASP A 184 6.73 15.20 20.87
C ASP A 184 7.95 15.53 19.99
N LYS A 185 8.22 16.82 19.84
CA LYS A 185 9.35 17.33 19.05
C LYS A 185 10.70 16.76 19.49
N SER A 186 10.90 16.48 20.78
CA SER A 186 12.16 15.90 21.27
C SER A 186 12.34 14.47 20.77
N LYS A 187 11.25 13.71 20.63
CA LYS A 187 11.28 12.37 20.04
C LYS A 187 11.48 12.45 18.54
N GLU A 188 10.79 13.36 17.85
CA GLU A 188 10.95 13.53 16.40
C GLU A 188 12.40 13.83 16.02
N THR A 189 13.07 14.74 16.74
CA THR A 189 14.49 15.07 16.49
C THR A 189 15.44 13.89 16.71
N LYS A 190 15.05 12.90 17.53
CA LYS A 190 15.83 11.70 17.80
C LYS A 190 15.49 10.53 16.88
N ARG A 191 14.36 10.60 16.16
CA ARG A 191 13.91 9.52 15.29
C ARG A 191 14.80 9.47 14.07
N VAL A 192 15.37 8.29 13.83
CA VAL A 192 16.27 8.04 12.69
C VAL A 192 15.47 7.36 11.60
N THR A 193 15.33 8.03 10.46
CA THR A 193 14.74 7.43 9.27
C THR A 193 15.72 7.52 8.11
N SER A 194 15.78 6.47 7.30
CA SER A 194 16.71 6.37 6.18
C SER A 194 16.05 5.66 5.01
N ALA A 195 16.40 6.06 3.79
CA ALA A 195 16.02 5.35 2.59
C ALA A 195 17.23 5.32 1.67
N TRP A 196 17.82 4.20 1.28
CA TRP A 196 18.96 4.23 0.34
C TRP A 196 18.97 3.05 -0.60
N ASN A 197 19.56 3.24 -1.78
CA ASN A 197 19.72 2.18 -2.77
C ASN A 197 18.39 1.48 -3.10
N ASN A 198 17.27 2.20 -3.17
CA ASN A 198 15.99 1.64 -3.61
C ASN A 198 15.74 1.95 -5.08
N LEU A 199 15.05 1.04 -5.77
CA LEU A 199 14.54 1.24 -7.11
C LEU A 199 13.05 1.57 -7.08
N PHE A 200 12.69 2.62 -7.79
CA PHE A 200 11.31 3.06 -7.94
C PHE A 200 10.86 2.98 -9.40
N PHE A 201 9.55 2.83 -9.63
CA PHE A 201 8.92 3.03 -10.93
C PHE A 201 7.39 3.14 -10.82
N GLY A 202 6.78 4.03 -11.58
CA GLY A 202 5.33 4.05 -11.77
C GLY A 202 4.50 4.31 -10.49
N ASN A 203 5.11 4.87 -9.44
CA ASN A 203 4.36 5.38 -8.28
C ASN A 203 3.58 6.62 -8.68
N ARG A 204 2.29 6.68 -8.34
CA ARG A 204 1.36 7.66 -8.94
C ARG A 204 1.73 9.11 -8.65
N ASN A 205 1.95 9.46 -7.38
CA ASN A 205 2.18 10.85 -6.98
C ASN A 205 3.67 11.14 -6.74
N GLY A 206 4.42 10.18 -6.20
CA GLY A 206 5.85 10.29 -5.97
C GLY A 206 6.44 9.08 -5.24
N ASP A 207 7.76 9.05 -5.12
CA ASP A 207 8.50 7.96 -4.48
C ASP A 207 8.56 8.13 -2.97
N MET A 208 8.44 9.36 -2.49
CA MET A 208 8.23 9.67 -1.09
C MET A 208 7.15 10.72 -0.90
N VAL A 209 6.32 10.53 0.12
CA VAL A 209 5.27 11.45 0.55
C VAL A 209 5.65 12.06 1.89
N LEU A 210 5.62 13.39 1.96
CA LEU A 210 5.97 14.19 3.13
C LEU A 210 4.79 15.08 3.54
N PRO A 211 4.71 15.48 4.82
CA PRO A 211 3.70 16.44 5.24
C PRO A 211 4.03 17.81 4.61
N SER A 212 3.01 18.52 4.10
CA SER A 212 3.17 19.90 3.65
C SER A 212 2.79 20.89 4.76
N GLY A 213 3.39 22.09 4.75
CA GLY A 213 3.06 23.16 5.69
C GLY A 213 1.66 23.77 5.52
N GLY A 214 0.90 23.35 4.50
CA GLY A 214 -0.38 23.94 4.09
C GLY A 214 -1.58 22.98 4.11
N GLY A 215 -1.50 21.85 4.81
CA GLY A 215 -2.62 20.90 4.94
C GLY A 215 -2.75 19.89 3.79
N GLY A 216 -1.70 19.70 2.98
CA GLY A 216 -1.62 18.69 1.93
C GLY A 216 -0.33 17.86 2.03
N TRP A 217 0.07 17.25 0.91
CA TRP A 217 1.28 16.44 0.83
C TRP A 217 2.30 17.04 -0.11
N THR A 218 3.58 16.82 0.21
CA THR A 218 4.70 17.06 -0.71
C THR A 218 5.13 15.72 -1.27
N PHE A 219 5.13 15.60 -2.60
CA PHE A 219 5.57 14.40 -3.30
C PHE A 219 6.98 14.60 -3.84
N VAL A 220 7.89 13.70 -3.48
CA VAL A 220 9.32 13.77 -3.81
C VAL A 220 9.68 12.59 -4.68
N LEU A 221 10.39 12.85 -5.78
CA LEU A 221 10.96 11.82 -6.65
C LEU A 221 12.28 11.31 -6.08
N ALA A 222 12.63 10.06 -6.33
CA ALA A 222 13.83 9.40 -5.79
C ALA A 222 15.11 10.22 -5.96
N LYS A 223 15.29 10.86 -7.12
CA LYS A 223 16.45 11.71 -7.43
C LYS A 223 16.61 12.94 -6.54
N ASN A 224 15.57 13.34 -5.80
CA ASN A 224 15.55 14.52 -4.93
C ASN A 224 15.52 14.10 -3.45
N PHE A 225 15.83 12.84 -3.11
CA PHE A 225 15.84 12.41 -1.70
C PHE A 225 16.91 13.11 -0.86
N GLU A 226 17.94 13.69 -1.49
CA GLU A 226 18.93 14.55 -0.84
C GLU A 226 18.32 15.82 -0.20
N ASP A 227 17.18 16.29 -0.70
CA ASP A 227 16.46 17.44 -0.16
C ASP A 227 15.53 17.07 1.02
N VAL A 228 15.43 15.78 1.35
CA VAL A 228 14.56 15.30 2.43
C VAL A 228 15.30 15.30 3.75
N ASN A 229 15.19 16.41 4.48
CA ASN A 229 15.86 16.62 5.78
C ASN A 229 15.55 15.55 6.85
N GLN A 230 14.46 14.80 6.71
CA GLN A 230 14.09 13.72 7.63
C GLN A 230 14.90 12.44 7.39
N LEU A 231 15.63 12.32 6.28
CA LEU A 231 16.47 11.16 5.98
C LEU A 231 17.89 11.38 6.46
N THR A 232 18.38 10.48 7.29
CA THR A 232 19.79 10.49 7.74
C THR A 232 20.73 9.86 6.72
N LYS A 233 20.18 9.04 5.82
CA LYS A 233 20.87 8.38 4.72
C LYS A 233 19.91 8.26 3.53
N TYR A 234 20.35 8.68 2.34
CA TYR A 234 19.49 8.89 1.16
C TYR A 234 20.11 8.50 -0.19
N GLU A 235 21.32 7.94 -0.19
CA GLU A 235 22.11 7.79 -1.41
C GLU A 235 21.55 6.69 -2.34
N ASN A 236 21.78 6.85 -3.64
CA ASN A 236 21.51 5.84 -4.67
C ASN A 236 20.04 5.41 -4.81
N ASN A 237 19.09 6.14 -4.24
CA ASN A 237 17.68 5.99 -4.63
C ASN A 237 17.50 6.52 -6.04
N ARG A 238 16.81 5.75 -6.88
CA ARG A 238 16.55 6.19 -8.25
C ARG A 238 15.36 5.49 -8.86
N GLU A 239 14.83 6.13 -9.88
CA GLU A 239 13.96 5.48 -10.84
C GLU A 239 14.72 4.37 -11.57
N MET A 240 14.02 3.29 -11.90
CA MET A 240 14.56 2.21 -12.72
C MET A 240 14.97 2.72 -14.10
N ASN A 241 16.05 2.16 -14.63
CA ASN A 241 16.42 2.37 -16.03
C ASN A 241 15.59 1.46 -16.96
N GLN A 242 15.71 1.66 -18.27
CA GLN A 242 14.92 0.90 -19.25
C GLN A 242 15.14 -0.62 -19.16
N ALA A 243 16.37 -1.08 -18.90
CA ALA A 243 16.67 -2.51 -18.82
C ALA A 243 16.01 -3.15 -17.60
N GLU A 244 16.02 -2.46 -16.46
CA GLU A 244 15.36 -2.90 -15.23
C GLU A 244 13.84 -2.89 -15.36
N VAL A 245 13.26 -1.83 -15.95
CA VAL A 245 11.83 -1.77 -16.26
C VAL A 245 11.43 -2.93 -17.17
N ASN A 246 12.21 -3.24 -18.20
CA ASN A 246 11.95 -4.37 -19.08
C ASN A 246 12.07 -5.71 -18.34
N ALA A 247 13.08 -5.87 -17.48
CA ALA A 247 13.31 -7.08 -16.72
C ALA A 247 12.12 -7.38 -15.79
N ILE A 248 11.68 -6.40 -15.01
CA ILE A 248 10.57 -6.60 -14.06
C ILE A 248 9.21 -6.68 -14.77
N SER A 249 8.96 -5.88 -15.81
CA SER A 249 7.66 -5.90 -16.51
C SER A 249 7.36 -7.25 -17.14
N ASN A 250 8.38 -7.99 -17.58
CA ASN A 250 8.22 -9.35 -18.10
C ASN A 250 7.90 -10.40 -17.02
N LYS A 251 8.00 -10.05 -15.73
CA LYS A 251 7.63 -10.89 -14.58
C LYS A 251 6.29 -10.51 -13.97
N ILE A 252 5.76 -9.34 -14.31
CA ILE A 252 4.45 -8.88 -13.86
C ILE A 252 3.37 -9.44 -14.80
N ASP A 253 2.19 -9.72 -14.26
CA ASP A 253 1.02 -10.00 -15.09
C ASP A 253 0.73 -8.84 -16.05
N ALA A 254 0.74 -9.12 -17.36
CA ALA A 254 0.67 -8.10 -18.39
C ALA A 254 -0.67 -7.35 -18.40
N ALA A 255 -1.78 -8.05 -18.14
CA ALA A 255 -3.11 -7.43 -18.08
C ALA A 255 -3.22 -6.51 -16.87
N TYR A 256 -2.72 -6.96 -15.72
CA TYR A 256 -2.70 -6.18 -14.49
C TYR A 256 -1.85 -4.91 -14.63
N LEU A 257 -0.63 -5.03 -15.16
CA LEU A 257 0.27 -3.89 -15.39
C LEU A 257 -0.34 -2.88 -16.36
N LYS A 258 -0.88 -3.36 -17.49
CA LYS A 258 -1.57 -2.52 -18.47
C LYS A 258 -2.77 -1.80 -17.85
N GLY A 259 -3.57 -2.50 -17.06
CA GLY A 259 -4.70 -1.93 -16.34
C GLY A 259 -4.27 -0.83 -15.37
N PHE A 260 -3.17 -1.03 -14.64
CA PHE A 260 -2.69 -0.07 -13.65
C PHE A 260 -2.15 1.19 -14.31
N ILE A 261 -1.28 1.05 -15.32
CA ILE A 261 -0.69 2.20 -16.03
C ILE A 261 -1.76 2.98 -16.81
N GLY A 262 -2.75 2.28 -17.37
CA GLY A 262 -3.88 2.88 -18.10
C GLY A 262 -5.06 3.29 -17.22
N MET A 263 -4.89 3.33 -15.89
CA MET A 263 -5.98 3.58 -14.96
C MET A 263 -6.53 5.00 -15.11
N THR A 264 -7.86 5.12 -15.21
CA THR A 264 -8.60 6.37 -15.27
C THR A 264 -9.68 6.40 -14.18
N GLY A 265 -10.09 7.59 -13.77
CA GLY A 265 -11.18 7.77 -12.82
C GLY A 265 -12.01 9.02 -13.08
N SER A 266 -13.28 8.99 -12.69
CA SER A 266 -14.17 10.15 -12.71
C SER A 266 -15.12 10.14 -11.51
N GLN A 267 -15.47 11.33 -11.03
CA GLN A 267 -16.39 11.54 -9.93
C GLN A 267 -17.48 12.51 -10.40
N THR A 268 -18.73 12.18 -10.14
CA THR A 268 -19.88 13.05 -10.39
C THR A 268 -20.72 13.12 -9.13
N SER A 269 -20.88 14.31 -8.59
CA SER A 269 -21.74 14.59 -7.43
C SER A 269 -22.92 15.45 -7.86
N ASN A 270 -24.11 15.13 -7.36
CA ASN A 270 -25.30 15.94 -7.52
C ASN A 270 -25.91 16.19 -6.15
N PHE A 271 -25.98 17.47 -5.78
CA PHE A 271 -26.55 17.93 -4.52
C PHE A 271 -27.43 19.13 -4.82
N ASN A 272 -28.74 18.96 -4.64
CA ASN A 272 -29.69 20.05 -4.77
C ASN A 272 -30.26 20.39 -3.38
N PRO A 273 -29.72 21.41 -2.69
CA PRO A 273 -30.22 21.81 -1.37
C PRO A 273 -31.66 22.34 -1.43
N ASN A 274 -32.09 22.84 -2.60
CA ASN A 274 -33.43 23.38 -2.85
C ASN A 274 -34.38 22.32 -3.43
N SER A 275 -34.00 21.04 -3.39
CA SER A 275 -34.96 19.98 -3.72
C SER A 275 -35.99 19.90 -2.60
N SER A 276 -37.26 19.65 -2.94
CA SER A 276 -38.34 19.55 -1.97
C SER A 276 -38.04 18.57 -0.83
N ILE A 277 -37.31 17.49 -1.12
CA ILE A 277 -36.89 16.52 -0.11
C ILE A 277 -35.81 17.08 0.82
N ASN A 278 -34.84 17.85 0.32
CA ASN A 278 -33.80 18.45 1.16
C ASN A 278 -34.31 19.64 1.96
N GLU A 279 -35.21 20.44 1.40
CA GLU A 279 -35.92 21.48 2.14
C GLU A 279 -36.74 20.88 3.28
N PHE A 280 -37.46 19.78 3.03
CA PHE A 280 -38.22 19.07 4.05
C PHE A 280 -37.32 18.43 5.12
N ARG A 281 -36.23 17.77 4.73
CA ARG A 281 -35.25 17.20 5.68
C ARG A 281 -34.61 18.28 6.54
N ASN A 282 -34.23 19.41 5.94
CA ASN A 282 -33.69 20.56 6.67
C ASN A 282 -34.72 21.13 7.66
N ALA A 283 -35.98 21.26 7.26
CA ALA A 283 -37.06 21.70 8.15
C ALA A 283 -37.32 20.73 9.33
N LEU A 284 -37.01 19.44 9.15
CA LEU A 284 -37.07 18.41 10.19
C LEU A 284 -35.76 18.28 11.01
N GLY A 285 -34.75 19.12 10.76
CA GLY A 285 -33.44 19.03 11.41
C GLY A 285 -32.63 17.78 11.00
N MET A 286 -32.98 17.16 9.87
CA MET A 286 -32.28 16.01 9.31
C MET A 286 -31.21 16.44 8.31
N ASN A 287 -30.14 15.65 8.20
CA ASN A 287 -29.10 15.87 7.18
C ASN A 287 -29.68 15.78 5.77
N MET A 288 -29.41 16.76 4.92
CA MET A 288 -29.75 16.72 3.50
C MET A 288 -29.03 15.58 2.76
N GLN A 289 -29.59 15.15 1.63
CA GLN A 289 -29.09 14.04 0.83
C GLN A 289 -28.62 14.51 -0.55
N GLY A 290 -27.60 13.84 -1.08
CA GLY A 290 -27.11 14.00 -2.45
C GLY A 290 -26.75 12.63 -3.02
N THR A 291 -26.44 12.58 -4.30
CA THR A 291 -25.95 11.37 -4.98
C THR A 291 -24.54 11.59 -5.47
N GLU A 292 -23.68 10.62 -5.26
CA GLU A 292 -22.31 10.60 -5.79
C GLU A 292 -22.08 9.32 -6.59
N THR A 293 -21.42 9.43 -7.73
CA THR A 293 -20.96 8.30 -8.54
C THR A 293 -19.46 8.43 -8.76
N VAL A 294 -18.70 7.44 -8.30
CA VAL A 294 -17.26 7.31 -8.55
C VAL A 294 -17.00 6.12 -9.47
N ARG A 295 -16.26 6.38 -10.54
CA ARG A 295 -15.91 5.42 -11.58
C ARG A 295 -14.40 5.31 -11.66
N VAL A 296 -13.88 4.09 -11.73
CA VAL A 296 -12.46 3.80 -11.93
C VAL A 296 -12.32 2.62 -12.87
N SER A 297 -11.38 2.69 -13.82
CA SER A 297 -11.14 1.58 -14.76
C SER A 297 -10.37 0.41 -14.16
N MET A 298 -9.71 0.64 -13.02
CA MET A 298 -9.05 -0.38 -12.21
C MET A 298 -9.02 0.06 -10.75
N TYR A 299 -9.20 -0.87 -9.83
CA TYR A 299 -8.94 -0.63 -8.41
C TYR A 299 -8.81 -1.96 -7.66
N ALA A 300 -7.62 -2.29 -7.18
CA ALA A 300 -7.39 -3.47 -6.35
C ALA A 300 -8.09 -4.73 -6.89
N ASN A 301 -7.99 -4.95 -8.21
CA ASN A 301 -8.39 -6.22 -8.83
C ASN A 301 -7.53 -7.34 -8.23
N ARG A 302 -7.99 -8.60 -8.32
CA ARG A 302 -7.19 -9.72 -7.83
C ARG A 302 -5.97 -9.91 -8.73
N TYR A 303 -4.78 -9.90 -8.13
CA TYR A 303 -3.55 -10.26 -8.81
C TYR A 303 -3.41 -11.78 -8.87
N PRO A 304 -2.98 -12.36 -10.00
CA PRO A 304 -2.88 -13.81 -10.16
C PRO A 304 -1.88 -14.44 -9.19
N PHE A 305 -2.33 -15.46 -8.47
CA PHE A 305 -1.52 -16.17 -7.47
C PHE A 305 -0.21 -16.71 -8.06
N GLU A 306 -0.30 -17.47 -9.15
CA GLU A 306 0.87 -18.11 -9.78
C GLU A 306 1.91 -17.10 -10.27
N LYS A 307 1.48 -15.89 -10.63
CA LYS A 307 2.38 -14.84 -11.15
C LYS A 307 3.18 -14.12 -10.09
N VAL A 308 2.80 -14.22 -8.81
CA VAL A 308 3.51 -13.49 -7.75
C VAL A 308 4.93 -14.03 -7.54
N PHE A 309 5.14 -15.32 -7.78
CA PHE A 309 6.42 -15.99 -7.54
C PHE A 309 7.50 -15.62 -8.57
N ASP A 310 7.08 -15.21 -9.77
CA ASP A 310 7.99 -14.73 -10.83
C ASP A 310 8.76 -13.46 -10.42
N LEU A 311 8.28 -12.76 -9.38
CA LEU A 311 8.88 -11.52 -8.87
C LEU A 311 10.12 -11.74 -8.01
N PHE A 312 10.36 -12.96 -7.52
CA PHE A 312 11.61 -13.30 -6.85
C PHE A 312 12.76 -13.37 -7.88
N GLY A 313 13.74 -12.51 -7.69
CA GLY A 313 14.87 -12.32 -8.60
C GLY A 313 14.49 -11.64 -9.91
N ALA A 314 13.45 -10.80 -9.92
CA ALA A 314 13.04 -10.07 -11.12
C ALA A 314 14.10 -9.06 -11.60
N VAL A 315 14.83 -8.45 -10.66
CA VAL A 315 15.99 -7.60 -10.93
C VAL A 315 17.12 -8.06 -10.02
N GLU A 316 18.27 -8.35 -10.59
CA GLU A 316 19.42 -8.83 -9.85
C GLU A 316 19.91 -7.76 -8.85
N GLY A 317 20.12 -8.17 -7.60
CA GLY A 317 20.67 -7.31 -6.57
C GLY A 317 19.68 -6.33 -5.93
N TYR A 318 18.44 -6.22 -6.41
CA TYR A 318 17.40 -5.34 -5.84
C TYR A 318 16.07 -6.06 -5.62
N GLY A 319 15.38 -5.69 -4.55
CA GLY A 319 14.12 -6.32 -4.17
C GLY A 319 14.30 -7.79 -3.79
N ALA A 320 13.21 -8.54 -3.78
CA ALA A 320 13.21 -9.93 -3.36
C ALA A 320 14.01 -10.79 -4.35
N GLN A 321 14.91 -11.62 -3.83
CA GLN A 321 15.80 -12.50 -4.56
C GLN A 321 15.39 -13.96 -4.40
N ARG A 322 15.77 -14.79 -5.38
CA ARG A 322 15.58 -16.24 -5.28
C ARG A 322 16.47 -16.80 -4.19
N VAL A 323 15.90 -17.65 -3.36
CA VAL A 323 16.64 -18.46 -2.38
C VAL A 323 16.96 -19.79 -3.07
N PHE A 324 18.25 -20.08 -3.25
CA PHE A 324 18.74 -21.35 -3.79
C PHE A 324 19.01 -22.35 -2.68
#